data_AF-A0A0C2XGI2-F1
#
_entry.id   AF-A0A0C2XGI2-F1
#
_cell.length_a   1.000
_cell.length_b   1.000
_cell.length_c   1.000
_cell.angle_alpha   90.00
_cell.angle_beta   90.00
_cell.angle_gamma   90.00
#
_symmetry.space_group_name_H-M   'P 1'
#
loop_
_entity.id
_entity.type
_entity.pdbx_description
1 polymer ?
#
loop_
_entity_poly.entity_id
_entity_poly.type
_entity_poly.pdbx_seq_one_letter_code
_entity_poly.pdbx_strand_id
1 'polypeptide(L)'
;ETISKLDLSKVGRTNLYHSDEEGRLIDEAICRIKEALQRVQEDKRALTLREKALRSDLDRYLSARAPIKRLPDNVLCNIFELLCQDELPAAIPLLCIPPQITISHVCSTWRQLMLDTPAFWCSIRL
;
A
#
# COMPACT_ATOMS: atom_id res chain seq x y z
N GLU A 1 -16.16 -41.99 43.50
CA GLU A 1 -14.99 -41.84 42.62
C GLU A 1 -15.13 -40.54 41.86
N THR A 2 -14.13 -39.66 42.01
CA THR A 2 -14.15 -38.28 41.51
C THR A 2 -13.84 -38.30 40.02
N ILE A 3 -14.81 -37.94 39.17
CA ILE A 3 -14.59 -37.72 37.73
C ILE A 3 -13.49 -36.67 37.61
N SER A 4 -12.29 -37.09 37.21
CA SER A 4 -11.17 -36.19 36.98
C SER A 4 -11.57 -35.23 35.87
N LYS A 5 -11.80 -33.96 36.21
CA LYS A 5 -12.11 -32.89 35.27
C LYS A 5 -10.96 -32.81 34.26
N LEU A 6 -11.23 -33.10 32.99
CA LEU A 6 -10.22 -33.07 31.93
C LEU A 6 -9.56 -31.69 31.89
N ASP A 7 -8.25 -31.66 32.08
CA ASP A 7 -7.44 -30.44 31.95
C ASP A 7 -7.01 -30.26 30.50
N LEU A 8 -7.80 -29.48 29.75
CA LEU A 8 -7.57 -29.18 28.34
C LEU A 8 -6.19 -28.55 28.07
N SER A 9 -5.53 -27.95 29.08
CA SER A 9 -4.19 -27.37 28.91
C SER A 9 -3.09 -28.43 28.76
N LYS A 10 -3.35 -29.68 29.18
CA LYS A 10 -2.43 -30.81 29.09
C LYS A 10 -2.69 -31.72 27.88
N VAL A 11 -3.86 -31.60 27.27
CA VAL A 11 -4.23 -32.35 26.05
C VAL A 11 -3.22 -32.06 24.93
N GLY A 12 -2.72 -33.13 24.28
CA GLY A 12 -1.69 -33.05 23.23
C GLY A 12 -0.24 -32.83 23.72
N ARG A 13 0.00 -32.69 25.04
CA ARG A 13 1.36 -32.62 25.61
C ARG A 13 1.94 -33.98 26.04
N THR A 14 1.10 -35.02 26.03
CA THR A 14 1.43 -36.40 26.42
C THR A 14 0.77 -37.38 25.46
N ASN A 15 1.33 -38.58 25.29
CA ASN A 15 0.73 -39.65 24.47
C ASN A 15 -0.40 -40.42 25.19
N LEU A 16 -1.09 -39.78 26.14
CA LEU A 16 -2.18 -40.40 26.88
C LEU A 16 -3.41 -40.57 25.98
N TYR A 17 -4.03 -41.74 26.05
CA TYR A 17 -5.30 -42.01 25.38
C TYR A 17 -6.44 -41.25 26.07
N HIS A 18 -7.35 -40.68 25.29
CA HIS A 18 -8.54 -39.98 25.78
C HIS A 18 -9.77 -40.87 25.61
N SER A 19 -10.60 -40.98 26.65
CA SER A 19 -11.89 -41.65 26.58
C SER A 19 -12.86 -40.92 25.64
N ASP A 20 -13.94 -41.59 25.21
CA ASP A 20 -14.94 -40.98 24.32
C ASP A 20 -15.57 -39.70 24.87
N GLU A 21 -15.76 -39.61 26.20
CA GLU A 21 -16.28 -38.41 26.86
C GLU A 21 -15.25 -37.26 26.85
N GLU A 22 -13.99 -37.57 27.10
CA GLU A 22 -12.90 -36.60 27.00
C GLU A 22 -12.70 -36.14 25.55
N GLY A 23 -12.84 -37.05 24.58
CA GLY A 23 -12.83 -36.74 23.15
C GLY A 23 -13.90 -35.72 22.77
N ARG A 24 -15.14 -35.89 23.24
CA ARG A 24 -16.22 -34.91 23.02
C ARG A 24 -15.89 -33.52 23.56
N LEU A 25 -15.31 -33.45 24.76
CA LEU A 25 -14.90 -32.17 25.36
C LEU A 25 -13.78 -31.49 24.56
N ILE A 26 -12.85 -32.28 24.02
CA ILE A 26 -11.77 -31.80 23.15
C ILE A 26 -12.35 -31.26 21.83
N ASP A 27 -13.27 -32.00 21.20
CA ASP A 27 -13.92 -31.57 19.95
C ASP A 27 -14.72 -30.28 20.13
N GLU A 28 -15.46 -30.14 21.24
CA GLU A 28 -16.15 -28.90 21.57
C GLU A 28 -15.17 -27.74 21.75
N ALA A 29 -14.06 -27.96 22.47
CA ALA A 29 -13.02 -26.95 22.64
C ALA A 29 -12.38 -26.56 21.31
N ILE A 30 -12.12 -27.52 20.41
CA ILE A 30 -11.63 -27.28 19.05
C ILE A 30 -12.60 -26.40 18.27
N CYS A 31 -13.91 -26.71 18.29
CA CYS A 31 -14.92 -25.92 17.61
C CYS A 31 -14.93 -24.47 18.13
N ARG A 32 -14.97 -24.28 19.46
CA ARG A 32 -14.94 -22.94 20.08
C ARG A 32 -13.69 -22.14 19.71
N ILE A 33 -12.52 -22.78 19.71
CA ILE A 33 -11.25 -22.13 19.34
C ILE A 33 -11.23 -21.77 17.85
N LYS A 34 -11.73 -22.65 16.97
CA LYS A 34 -11.84 -22.36 15.53
C LYS A 34 -12.73 -21.15 15.26
N GLU A 35 -13.88 -21.07 15.92
CA GLU A 35 -14.78 -19.92 15.81
C GLU A 35 -14.13 -18.63 16.31
N ALA A 36 -13.45 -18.67 17.47
CA ALA A 36 -12.73 -17.52 18.01
C ALA A 36 -11.61 -17.07 17.07
N LEU A 37 -10.85 -18.01 16.50
CA LEU A 37 -9.81 -17.71 15.53
C LEU A 37 -10.38 -17.06 14.26
N GLN A 38 -11.53 -17.57 13.77
CA GLN A 38 -12.21 -16.99 12.62
C GLN A 38 -12.61 -15.53 12.88
N ARG A 39 -13.20 -15.23 14.04
CA ARG A 39 -13.55 -13.85 14.43
C ARG A 39 -12.34 -12.93 14.44
N VAL A 40 -11.23 -13.37 15.05
CA VAL A 40 -9.98 -12.60 15.07
C VAL A 40 -9.43 -12.37 13.66
N GLN A 41 -9.57 -13.35 12.76
CA GLN A 41 -9.15 -13.19 11.36
C GLN A 41 -10.02 -12.19 10.60
N GLU A 42 -11.32 -12.19 10.83
CA GLU A 42 -12.26 -11.22 10.24
C GLU A 42 -11.96 -9.80 10.72
N ASP A 43 -11.75 -9.61 12.03
CA ASP A 43 -11.35 -8.32 12.61
C ASP A 43 -10.02 -7.83 12.03
N LYS A 44 -9.03 -8.72 11.91
CA LYS A 44 -7.74 -8.39 11.29
C LYS A 44 -7.92 -7.90 9.84
N ARG A 45 -8.75 -8.58 9.04
CA ARG A 45 -9.04 -8.18 7.66
C ARG A 45 -9.70 -6.80 7.61
N ALA A 46 -10.68 -6.55 8.48
CA ALA A 46 -11.35 -5.27 8.58
C ALA A 46 -10.37 -4.13 8.93
N LEU A 47 -9.46 -4.38 9.89
CA LEU A 47 -8.42 -3.42 10.27
C LEU A 47 -7.44 -3.14 9.12
N THR A 48 -6.99 -4.17 8.39
CA THR A 48 -6.12 -3.98 7.21
C THR A 48 -6.79 -3.16 6.12
N LEU A 49 -8.09 -3.38 5.85
CA LEU A 49 -8.83 -2.56 4.89
C LEU A 49 -8.94 -1.11 5.34
N ARG A 50 -9.22 -0.88 6.63
CA ARG A 50 -9.28 0.46 7.21
C ARG A 50 -7.92 1.17 7.16
N GLU A 51 -6.84 0.48 7.49
CA GLU A 51 -5.48 1.01 7.37
C GLU A 51 -5.18 1.46 5.94
N LYS A 52 -5.48 0.61 4.95
CA LYS A 52 -5.29 0.93 3.53
C LYS A 52 -6.07 2.17 3.11
N ALA A 53 -7.32 2.30 3.55
CA ALA A 53 -8.15 3.48 3.27
C ALA A 53 -7.54 4.75 3.87
N LEU A 54 -7.15 4.71 5.14
CA LEU A 54 -6.51 5.85 5.83
C LEU A 54 -5.19 6.26 5.17
N ARG A 55 -4.39 5.28 4.73
CA ARG A 55 -3.14 5.53 4.01
C ARG A 55 -3.41 6.22 2.67
N SER A 56 -4.39 5.74 1.92
CA SER A 56 -4.80 6.38 0.66
C SER A 56 -5.30 7.81 0.86
N ASP A 57 -6.04 8.07 1.95
CA ASP A 57 -6.47 9.43 2.28
C ASP A 57 -5.28 10.34 2.66
N LEU A 58 -4.34 9.82 3.46
CA LEU A 58 -3.13 10.54 3.82
C LEU A 58 -2.32 10.91 2.56
N ASP A 59 -2.07 9.96 1.68
CA ASP A 59 -1.32 10.18 0.43
C ASP A 59 -2.01 11.22 -0.46
N ARG A 60 -3.36 11.19 -0.52
CA ARG A 60 -4.16 12.19 -1.25
C ARG A 60 -4.01 13.58 -0.65
N TYR A 61 -4.06 13.72 0.68
CA TYR A 61 -3.88 15.02 1.35
C TYR A 61 -2.47 15.56 1.23
N LEU A 62 -1.45 14.70 1.36
CA LEU A 62 -0.05 15.08 1.13
C LEU A 62 0.16 15.53 -0.32
N SER A 63 -0.39 14.78 -1.28
CA SER A 63 -0.34 15.13 -2.70
C SER A 63 -1.07 16.43 -3.00
N ALA A 64 -2.19 16.73 -2.32
CA ALA A 64 -2.91 17.99 -2.46
C ALA A 64 -2.12 19.18 -1.89
N ARG A 65 -1.33 18.95 -0.84
CA ARG A 65 -0.47 19.97 -0.20
C ARG A 65 0.95 20.00 -0.73
N ALA A 66 1.26 19.19 -1.75
CA ALA A 66 2.59 19.13 -2.33
C ALA A 66 3.04 20.55 -2.77
N PRO A 67 4.25 21.00 -2.40
CA PRO A 67 4.71 22.36 -2.70
C PRO A 67 4.60 22.72 -4.18
N ILE A 68 4.83 21.76 -5.07
CA ILE A 68 4.77 21.94 -6.52
C ILE A 68 3.38 22.36 -7.04
N LYS A 69 2.30 22.05 -6.33
CA LYS A 69 0.93 22.48 -6.69
C LYS A 69 0.65 23.95 -6.37
N ARG A 70 1.53 24.61 -5.62
CA ARG A 70 1.41 26.03 -5.24
C ARG A 70 2.30 26.93 -6.09
N LEU A 71 3.12 26.34 -6.96
CA LEU A 71 3.99 27.09 -7.84
C LEU A 71 3.17 27.70 -8.98
N PRO A 72 3.43 28.96 -9.34
CA PRO A 72 2.90 29.54 -10.57
C PRO A 72 3.39 28.78 -11.80
N ASP A 73 2.62 28.83 -12.88
CA ASP A 73 2.90 28.14 -14.14
C ASP A 73 4.29 28.48 -14.71
N ASN A 74 4.71 29.75 -14.66
CA ASN A 74 6.04 30.14 -15.14
C ASN A 74 7.18 29.51 -14.32
N VAL A 75 6.99 29.31 -13.01
CA VAL A 75 7.98 28.63 -12.17
C VAL A 75 8.02 27.13 -12.50
N LEU A 76 6.88 26.52 -12.76
CA LEU A 76 6.81 25.14 -13.24
C LEU A 76 7.49 24.97 -14.60
N CYS A 77 7.24 25.88 -15.54
CA CYS A 77 7.91 25.89 -16.84
C CYS A 77 9.43 25.98 -16.70
N ASN A 78 9.94 26.86 -15.84
CA ASN A 78 11.38 26.97 -15.60
C ASN A 78 11.97 25.65 -15.04
N ILE A 79 11.25 24.99 -14.12
CA ILE A 79 11.68 23.67 -13.60
C ILE A 79 11.69 22.62 -14.72
N PHE A 80 10.66 22.60 -15.57
CA PHE A 80 10.59 21.67 -16.71
C PHE A 80 11.69 21.94 -17.73
N GLU A 81 12.01 23.21 -18.00
CA GLU A 81 13.08 23.60 -18.91
C GLU A 81 14.43 23.07 -18.42
N LEU A 82 14.73 23.24 -17.13
CA LEU A 82 15.94 22.67 -16.52
C LEU A 82 16.00 21.14 -16.68
N LEU A 83 14.85 20.46 -16.61
CA LEU A 83 14.77 19.01 -16.79
C LEU A 83 14.93 18.59 -18.26
N CYS A 84 14.46 19.41 -19.19
CA CYS A 84 14.55 19.16 -20.64
C CYS A 84 15.89 19.57 -21.26
N GLN A 85 16.76 20.27 -20.52
CA GLN A 85 18.11 20.57 -20.96
C GLN A 85 19.00 19.33 -20.91
N ASP A 86 19.72 19.05 -22.01
CA ASP A 86 20.56 17.87 -22.24
C ASP A 86 21.73 17.70 -21.23
N GLU A 87 21.93 18.65 -20.30
CA GLU A 87 23.12 18.73 -19.43
C GLU A 87 22.88 18.33 -17.95
N LEU A 88 21.69 17.89 -17.57
CA LEU A 88 21.51 17.38 -16.20
C LEU A 88 22.37 16.13 -15.99
N PRO A 89 23.33 16.13 -15.03
CA PRO A 89 24.19 14.98 -14.79
C PRO A 89 23.33 13.75 -14.51
N ALA A 90 23.63 12.67 -15.24
CA ALA A 90 22.91 11.40 -15.35
C ALA A 90 22.68 10.66 -14.02
N ALA A 91 21.92 11.26 -13.11
CA ALA A 91 21.53 10.68 -11.82
C ALA A 91 20.02 10.53 -11.68
N ILE A 92 19.23 11.09 -12.61
CA ILE A 92 17.81 10.77 -12.70
C ILE A 92 17.70 9.62 -13.70
N PRO A 93 17.30 8.40 -13.28
CA PRO A 93 17.02 7.30 -14.19
C PRO A 93 15.70 7.56 -14.91
N LEU A 94 15.62 8.68 -15.64
CA LEU A 94 14.60 8.88 -16.63
C LEU A 94 14.98 7.95 -17.79
N LEU A 95 14.13 6.95 -17.93
CA LEU A 95 14.12 5.89 -18.93
C LEU A 95 14.35 6.43 -20.34
N CYS A 96 14.46 5.54 -21.34
CA CYS A 96 14.65 5.79 -22.78
C CYS A 96 13.58 6.69 -23.46
N ILE A 97 12.86 7.53 -22.71
CA ILE A 97 11.76 8.39 -23.11
C ILE A 97 12.17 9.84 -22.81
N PRO A 98 12.06 10.75 -23.79
CA PRO A 98 12.35 12.18 -23.59
C PRO A 98 11.67 12.77 -22.33
N PRO A 99 12.36 13.66 -21.58
CA PRO A 99 11.82 14.26 -20.36
C PRO A 99 10.49 14.98 -20.61
N GLN A 100 10.32 15.60 -21.77
CA GLN A 100 9.08 16.26 -22.21
C GLN A 100 7.87 15.32 -22.15
N ILE A 101 8.06 14.09 -22.62
CA ILE A 101 7.01 13.06 -22.62
C ILE A 101 6.78 12.64 -21.17
N THR A 102 7.83 12.34 -20.41
CA THR A 102 7.68 11.93 -19.01
C THR A 102 6.90 12.95 -18.17
N ILE A 103 7.23 14.24 -18.28
CA ILE A 103 6.53 15.34 -17.58
C ILE A 103 5.05 15.40 -18.00
N SER A 104 4.75 15.25 -19.29
CA SER A 104 3.39 15.28 -19.85
C SER A 104 2.50 14.12 -19.37
N HIS A 105 3.08 13.07 -18.78
CA HIS A 105 2.35 11.94 -18.22
C HIS A 105 2.07 12.05 -16.71
N VAL A 106 2.59 13.06 -16.00
CA VAL A 106 2.41 13.20 -14.54
C VAL A 106 0.97 13.56 -14.16
N CYS A 107 0.40 14.60 -14.77
CA CYS A 107 -1.00 14.99 -14.55
C CYS A 107 -1.54 15.84 -15.71
N SER A 108 -2.85 16.10 -15.74
CA SER A 108 -3.50 16.91 -16.79
C SER A 108 -2.98 18.35 -16.83
N THR A 109 -2.74 18.98 -15.69
CA THR A 109 -2.20 20.35 -15.62
C THR A 109 -0.81 20.43 -16.23
N TRP A 110 0.08 19.49 -15.91
CA TRP A 110 1.43 19.47 -16.47
C TRP A 110 1.42 19.19 -17.96
N ARG A 111 0.54 18.29 -18.42
CA ARG A 111 0.33 18.06 -19.84
C ARG A 111 -0.11 19.33 -20.57
N GLN A 112 -1.09 20.03 -20.03
CA GLN A 112 -1.58 21.27 -20.61
C GLN A 112 -0.46 22.30 -20.69
N LEU A 113 0.29 22.49 -19.61
CA LEU A 113 1.41 23.43 -19.57
C LEU A 113 2.51 23.10 -20.59
N MET A 114 2.85 21.82 -20.71
CA MET A 114 3.82 21.33 -21.69
C MET A 114 3.33 21.56 -23.13
N LEU A 115 2.06 21.32 -23.42
CA LEU A 115 1.49 21.52 -24.76
C LEU A 115 1.32 22.99 -25.13
N ASP A 116 0.99 23.85 -24.15
CA ASP A 116 0.83 25.30 -24.33
C ASP A 116 2.17 26.03 -24.46
N THR A 117 3.29 25.34 -24.23
CA THR A 117 4.63 25.90 -24.32
C THR A 117 5.44 25.18 -25.42
N PRO A 118 5.33 25.62 -26.69
CA PRO A 118 5.99 24.98 -27.83
C PRO A 118 7.51 24.83 -27.69
N ALA A 119 8.15 25.71 -26.94
CA ALA A 119 9.60 25.71 -26.72
C ALA A 119 10.13 24.38 -26.17
N PHE A 120 9.34 23.65 -25.37
CA PHE A 120 9.75 22.34 -24.86
C PHE A 120 9.93 21.28 -25.96
N TRP A 121 9.25 21.44 -27.09
CA TRP A 121 9.21 20.45 -28.16
C TRP A 121 10.20 20.76 -29.30
N CYS A 122 10.94 21.86 -29.21
CA CYS A 122 11.90 22.27 -30.24
C CYS A 122 13.17 21.40 -30.28
N SER A 123 13.46 20.64 -29.23
CA SER A 123 14.74 19.91 -29.08
C SER A 123 14.56 18.46 -28.61
N ILE A 124 13.54 17.76 -29.11
CA ILE A 124 13.30 16.35 -28.76
C ILE A 124 14.22 15.46 -29.61
N ARG A 125 14.99 14.61 -28.93
CA ARG A 125 15.77 13.53 -29.53
C ARG A 125 15.06 12.20 -29.24
N LEU A 126 14.69 11.47 -30.30
CA LEU A 126 14.03 10.16 -30.23
C LEU A 126 15.05 9.02 -30.30
#